data_AF-A0A519S1V8-F1
#
_entry.id   AF-A0A519S1V8-F1
#
_cell.length_a   1.000
_cell.length_b   1.000
_cell.length_c   1.000
_cell.angle_alpha   90.00
_cell.angle_beta   90.00
_cell.angle_gamma   90.00
#
_symmetry.space_group_name_H-M   'P 1'
#
loop_
_entity.id
_entity.type
_entity.pdbx_description
1 polymer ?
#
loop_
_entity_poly.entity_id
_entity_poly.type
_entity_poly.pdbx_seq_one_letter_code
_entity_poly.pdbx_strand_id
1 'polypeptide(L)'
;MKKLVLFAAVLMVSLFSINNAKAQVSLNINIGSQPVWGPTGYDHVDYYYFPDIDAYYNVPSGQYIYSNGGRWVWVNSLPSQYRNFDLYNAYKVVVNEPRPYLRNNI
;
A
#
# COMPACT_ATOMS: atom_id res chain seq x y z
N MET A 1 23.93 -55.04 17.52
CA MET A 1 24.76 -53.90 17.96
C MET A 1 24.91 -52.82 16.88
N LYS A 2 25.30 -53.14 15.63
CA LYS A 2 25.46 -52.13 14.54
C LYS A 2 24.20 -51.31 14.23
N LYS A 3 23.00 -51.91 14.29
CA LYS A 3 21.72 -51.22 14.02
C LYS A 3 21.31 -50.20 15.10
N LEU A 4 21.70 -50.43 16.36
CA LEU A 4 21.45 -49.50 17.48
C LEU A 4 22.36 -48.28 17.40
N VAL A 5 23.61 -48.47 16.98
CA VAL A 5 24.56 -47.36 16.75
C VAL A 5 24.10 -46.46 15.60
N LEU A 6 23.58 -47.06 14.51
CA LEU A 6 22.96 -46.30 13.42
C LEU A 6 21.74 -45.50 13.87
N PHE A 7 20.88 -46.08 14.71
CA PHE A 7 19.72 -45.38 15.26
C PHE A 7 20.12 -44.20 16.16
N ALA A 8 21.10 -44.41 17.05
CA ALA A 8 21.61 -43.37 17.92
C ALA A 8 22.32 -42.24 17.15
N ALA A 9 23.03 -42.58 16.06
CA ALA A 9 23.68 -41.58 15.20
C ALA A 9 22.65 -40.70 14.46
N VAL A 10 21.57 -41.29 13.94
CA VAL A 10 20.49 -40.54 13.28
C VAL A 10 19.76 -39.63 14.28
N LEU A 11 19.54 -40.11 15.51
CA LEU A 11 18.89 -39.33 16.57
C LEU A 11 19.76 -38.17 17.07
N MET A 12 21.08 -38.34 17.10
CA MET A 12 21.99 -37.23 17.44
C MET A 12 22.00 -36.16 16.37
N VAL A 13 22.02 -36.53 15.08
CA VAL A 13 22.04 -35.55 13.97
C VAL A 13 20.74 -34.73 13.90
N SER A 14 19.60 -35.32 14.26
CA SER A 14 18.32 -34.58 14.28
C SER A 14 18.21 -33.56 15.42
N LEU A 15 18.92 -33.76 16.54
CA LEU A 15 18.91 -32.84 17.68
C LEU A 15 19.75 -31.57 17.45
N PHE A 16 20.70 -31.58 16.52
CA PHE A 16 21.53 -30.40 16.20
C PHE A 16 20.92 -29.47 15.14
N SER A 17 19.79 -29.83 14.54
CA SER A 17 19.14 -29.02 13.49
C SER A 17 18.04 -28.11 14.05
N ILE A 18 18.37 -27.24 15.00
CA ILE A 18 17.45 -26.17 15.45
C ILE A 18 17.82 -24.88 14.71
N ASN A 19 17.31 -24.73 13.49
CA ASN A 19 17.42 -23.48 12.75
C ASN A 19 16.40 -22.48 13.31
N ASN A 20 16.87 -21.47 14.05
CA ASN A 20 16.04 -20.37 14.50
C ASN A 20 15.63 -19.52 13.29
N ALA A 21 14.36 -19.60 12.88
CA ALA A 21 13.83 -18.77 11.80
C ALA A 21 13.77 -17.30 12.27
N LYS A 22 14.60 -16.43 11.69
CA LYS A 22 14.52 -14.99 11.90
C LYS A 22 13.46 -14.42 10.95
N ALA A 23 12.27 -14.12 11.44
CA ALA A 23 11.31 -13.33 10.69
C ALA A 23 11.82 -11.87 10.60
N GLN A 24 11.69 -11.25 9.41
CA GLN A 24 11.90 -9.82 9.23
C GLN A 24 10.54 -9.14 9.16
N VAL A 25 10.32 -8.10 9.96
CA VAL A 25 9.13 -7.24 9.88
C VAL A 25 9.55 -5.95 9.18
N SER A 26 8.88 -5.62 8.09
CA SER A 26 9.07 -4.36 7.37
C SER A 26 7.85 -3.47 7.57
N LEU A 27 8.07 -2.25 8.04
CA LEU A 27 7.04 -1.22 8.18
C LEU A 27 7.24 -0.18 7.07
N ASN A 28 6.18 0.09 6.31
CA ASN A 28 6.17 1.15 5.31
C ASN A 28 5.41 2.36 5.87
N ILE A 29 6.11 3.48 6.09
CA ILE A 29 5.56 4.70 6.70
C ILE A 29 5.77 5.84 5.70
N ASN A 30 4.74 6.66 5.47
CA ASN A 30 4.83 7.78 4.52
C ASN A 30 4.17 9.08 5.02
N ILE A 31 4.14 9.28 6.34
CA ILE A 31 3.54 10.47 6.99
C ILE A 31 4.02 11.78 6.35
N GLY A 32 5.32 11.89 6.02
CA GLY A 32 5.90 13.10 5.43
C GLY A 32 5.52 13.39 3.98
N SER A 33 5.00 12.40 3.23
CA SER A 33 4.51 12.62 1.86
C SER A 33 3.01 12.91 1.81
N GLN A 34 2.30 12.75 2.93
CA GLN A 34 0.88 13.04 2.98
C GLN A 34 0.65 14.57 2.93
N PRO A 35 -0.17 15.06 2.00
CA PRO A 35 -0.50 16.47 1.87
C PRO A 35 -1.33 16.95 3.07
N VAL A 36 -1.20 18.24 3.40
CA VAL A 36 -1.89 18.87 4.56
C VAL A 36 -3.41 18.83 4.50
N TRP A 37 -4.01 18.69 3.32
CA TRP A 37 -5.45 18.55 3.14
C TRP A 37 -5.95 17.10 3.33
N GLY A 38 -5.03 16.14 3.43
CA GLY A 38 -5.34 14.74 3.69
C GLY A 38 -5.89 14.52 5.11
N PRO A 39 -6.62 13.41 5.36
CA PRO A 39 -7.03 13.01 6.69
C PRO A 39 -5.81 12.75 7.59
N THR A 40 -5.92 13.13 8.86
CA THR A 40 -4.88 12.87 9.86
C THR A 40 -5.09 11.51 10.53
N GLY A 41 -4.04 10.99 11.18
CA GLY A 41 -4.09 9.74 11.95
C GLY A 41 -3.71 8.47 11.17
N TYR A 42 -3.14 8.61 9.97
CA TYR A 42 -2.64 7.49 9.17
C TYR A 42 -1.12 7.50 9.08
N ASP A 43 -0.48 6.40 9.46
CA ASP A 43 0.98 6.23 9.31
C ASP A 43 1.37 5.97 7.85
N HIS A 44 0.42 5.47 7.05
CA HIS A 44 0.61 5.12 5.65
C HIS A 44 -0.67 5.29 4.82
N VAL A 45 -0.52 5.96 3.67
CA VAL A 45 -1.57 6.11 2.66
C VAL A 45 -0.99 5.90 1.27
N ASP A 46 -1.56 5.01 0.46
CA ASP A 46 -1.20 4.89 -0.96
C ASP A 46 -1.98 5.89 -1.82
N TYR A 47 -3.30 5.98 -1.62
CA TYR A 47 -4.19 6.85 -2.39
C TYR A 47 -5.21 7.55 -1.50
N TYR A 48 -5.55 8.79 -1.88
CA TYR A 48 -6.83 9.40 -1.52
C TYR A 48 -7.79 9.28 -2.69
N TYR A 49 -8.98 8.73 -2.46
CA TYR A 49 -10.06 8.74 -3.42
C TYR A 49 -11.02 9.91 -3.14
N PHE A 50 -11.39 10.65 -4.19
CA PHE A 50 -12.34 11.76 -4.18
C PHE A 50 -13.60 11.35 -4.95
N PRO A 51 -14.67 10.93 -4.25
CA PRO A 51 -15.89 10.46 -4.91
C PRO A 51 -16.56 11.54 -5.79
N ASP A 52 -16.54 12.79 -5.34
CA ASP A 52 -17.24 13.90 -6.00
C ASP A 52 -16.75 14.21 -7.42
N ILE A 53 -15.48 13.87 -7.71
CA ILE A 53 -14.84 14.13 -9.02
C ILE A 53 -14.30 12.86 -9.68
N ASP A 54 -14.63 11.70 -9.10
CA ASP A 54 -14.13 10.38 -9.46
C ASP A 54 -12.62 10.36 -9.79
N ALA A 55 -11.83 10.80 -8.81
CA ALA A 55 -10.39 10.93 -8.96
C ALA A 55 -9.65 10.35 -7.76
N TYR A 56 -8.43 9.90 -8.00
CA TYR A 56 -7.49 9.49 -6.97
C TYR A 56 -6.33 10.48 -6.91
N TYR A 57 -5.71 10.60 -5.75
CA TYR A 57 -4.40 11.21 -5.57
C TYR A 57 -3.44 10.16 -5.02
N ASN A 58 -2.42 9.82 -5.78
CA ASN A 58 -1.35 8.95 -5.35
C ASN A 58 -0.41 9.71 -4.40
N VAL A 59 -0.36 9.30 -3.14
CA VAL A 59 0.43 9.96 -2.10
C VAL A 59 1.94 9.82 -2.34
N PRO A 60 2.48 8.62 -2.66
CA PRO A 60 3.91 8.49 -2.94
C PRO A 60 4.44 9.34 -4.10
N SER A 61 3.69 9.48 -5.19
CA SER A 61 4.11 10.23 -6.39
C SER A 61 3.62 11.67 -6.44
N GLY A 62 2.63 12.03 -5.62
CA GLY A 62 2.02 13.36 -5.62
C GLY A 62 1.20 13.66 -6.87
N GLN A 63 0.62 12.64 -7.50
CA GLN A 63 -0.09 12.78 -8.78
C GLN A 63 -1.57 12.45 -8.65
N TYR A 64 -2.40 13.17 -9.41
CA TYR A 64 -3.81 12.85 -9.58
C TYR A 64 -3.99 11.81 -10.68
N ILE A 65 -4.99 10.95 -10.49
CA ILE A 65 -5.39 9.91 -11.41
C ILE A 65 -6.89 10.03 -11.62
N TYR A 66 -7.33 10.26 -12.84
CA TYR A 66 -8.76 10.39 -13.15
C TYR A 66 -9.08 9.71 -14.49
N SER A 67 -10.36 9.42 -14.72
CA SER A 67 -10.82 8.84 -15.97
C SER A 67 -10.98 9.93 -17.04
N ASN A 68 -10.26 9.80 -18.16
CA ASN A 68 -10.40 10.64 -19.34
C ASN A 68 -10.71 9.74 -20.55
N GLY A 69 -11.95 9.81 -21.04
CA GLY A 69 -12.38 8.99 -22.19
C GLY A 69 -12.27 7.48 -21.92
N GLY A 70 -12.56 7.04 -20.70
CA GLY A 70 -12.45 5.63 -20.30
C GLY A 70 -11.03 5.14 -20.05
N ARG A 71 -10.03 6.03 -20.03
CA ARG A 71 -8.64 5.72 -19.70
C ARG A 71 -8.22 6.47 -18.45
N TRP A 72 -7.53 5.77 -17.55
CA TRP A 72 -6.90 6.39 -16.39
C TRP A 72 -5.64 7.15 -16.80
N VAL A 73 -5.63 8.44 -16.53
CA VAL A 73 -4.50 9.33 -16.83
C VAL A 73 -3.89 9.86 -15.54
N TRP A 74 -2.57 10.01 -15.53
CA TRP A 74 -1.79 10.49 -14.40
C TRP A 74 -1.33 11.92 -14.67
N VAL A 75 -1.63 12.85 -13.77
CA VAL A 75 -1.35 14.28 -13.95
C VAL A 75 -0.88 14.91 -12.64
N ASN A 76 -0.06 15.96 -12.72
CA ASN A 76 0.45 16.65 -11.53
C ASN A 76 -0.56 17.65 -10.92
N SER A 77 -1.63 17.96 -11.64
CA SER A 77 -2.69 18.86 -11.20
C SER A 77 -4.03 18.41 -11.75
N LEU A 78 -5.10 18.69 -11.01
CA LEU A 78 -6.45 18.44 -11.47
C LEU A 78 -6.74 19.21 -12.78
N PRO A 79 -7.52 18.63 -13.71
CA PRO A 79 -7.92 19.32 -14.93
C PRO A 79 -8.71 20.60 -14.63
N SER A 80 -8.74 21.52 -15.60
CA SER A 80 -9.36 22.85 -15.44
C SER A 80 -10.82 22.82 -15.00
N GLN A 81 -11.56 21.76 -15.36
CA GLN A 81 -12.94 21.54 -14.92
C GLN A 81 -13.08 21.39 -13.40
N TYR A 82 -12.02 20.96 -12.71
CA TYR A 82 -11.96 20.80 -11.24
C TYR A 82 -11.09 21.87 -10.57
N ARG A 83 -10.77 22.98 -11.24
CA ARG A 83 -9.89 24.04 -10.69
C ARG A 83 -10.39 24.64 -9.36
N ASN A 84 -11.70 24.58 -9.13
CA ASN A 84 -12.35 25.12 -7.92
C ASN A 84 -12.68 24.03 -6.90
N PHE A 85 -12.20 22.79 -7.11
CA PHE A 85 -12.42 21.70 -6.18
C PHE A 85 -11.60 21.94 -4.91
N ASP A 86 -12.31 22.07 -3.78
CA ASP A 86 -11.68 22.36 -2.49
C ASP A 86 -11.19 21.08 -1.82
N LEU A 87 -9.92 20.76 -2.01
CA LEU A 87 -9.28 19.59 -1.43
C LEU A 87 -9.32 19.58 0.11
N TYR A 88 -9.36 20.74 0.76
CA TYR A 88 -9.35 20.81 2.23
C TYR A 88 -10.69 20.33 2.80
N ASN A 89 -11.79 20.76 2.19
CA ASN A 89 -13.14 20.47 2.68
C ASN A 89 -13.82 19.29 1.98
N ALA A 90 -13.27 18.80 0.87
CA ALA A 90 -13.83 17.65 0.16
C ALA A 90 -13.79 16.37 1.00
N TYR A 91 -14.84 15.56 0.84
CA TYR A 91 -14.83 14.19 1.33
C TYR A 91 -13.78 13.38 0.57
N LYS A 92 -12.99 12.61 1.30
CA LYS A 92 -11.89 11.82 0.76
C LYS A 92 -11.73 10.52 1.54
N VAL A 93 -11.46 9.44 0.81
CA VAL A 93 -11.33 8.09 1.36
C VAL A 93 -9.88 7.65 1.24
N VAL A 94 -9.33 7.11 2.32
CA VAL A 94 -8.00 6.49 2.31
C VAL A 94 -8.10 5.11 1.67
N VAL A 95 -7.29 4.84 0.64
CA VAL A 95 -7.28 3.57 -0.08
C VAL A 95 -5.86 3.03 -0.16
N ASN A 96 -5.63 1.86 0.45
CA ASN A 96 -4.34 1.17 0.51
C ASN A 96 -4.42 -0.14 -0.27
N GLU A 97 -4.62 -0.03 -1.58
CA GLU A 97 -4.73 -1.17 -2.49
C GLU A 97 -3.90 -0.95 -3.76
N PRO A 98 -3.43 -2.03 -4.42
CA PRO A 98 -2.77 -1.91 -5.70
C PRO A 98 -3.74 -1.42 -6.80
N ARG A 99 -3.42 -0.25 -7.37
CA ARG A 99 -4.11 0.35 -8.53
C ARG A 99 -5.64 0.36 -8.37
N PRO A 100 -6.18 1.01 -7.33
CA PRO A 100 -7.60 0.92 -6.98
C PRO A 100 -8.50 1.46 -8.10
N TYR A 101 -8.01 2.45 -8.84
CA TYR A 101 -8.67 3.03 -10.01
C TYR A 101 -9.01 2.00 -11.11
N LEU A 102 -8.28 0.89 -11.23
CA LEU A 102 -8.60 -0.17 -12.20
C LEU A 102 -9.82 -1.02 -11.81
N ARG A 103 -10.19 -1.00 -10.53
CA ARG A 103 -11.36 -1.71 -9.97
C ARG A 103 -12.40 -0.73 -9.45
N ASN A 104 -12.41 0.48 -10.00
CA ASN A 104 -13.34 1.54 -9.66
C ASN A 104 -14.74 1.25 -10.20
N ASN A 105 -15.36 0.21 -9.64
CA ASN A 105 -16.71 -0.21 -9.92
C ASN A 105 -17.59 0.42 -8.84
N ILE A 106 -17.98 1.67 -9.04
CA ILE A 106 -18.95 2.37 -8.20
C ILE A 106 -20.32 2.24 -8.86
#